data_AF-A0A9R0RZZ4-F1
#
_entry.id   AF-A0A9R0RZZ4-F1
#
_cell.length_a   1.000
_cell.length_b   1.000
_cell.length_c   1.000
_cell.angle_alpha   90.00
_cell.angle_beta   90.00
_cell.angle_gamma   90.00
#
_symmetry.space_group_name_H-M   'P 1'
#
loop_
_entity.id
_entity.type
_entity.pdbx_description
1 polymer ?
#
loop_
_entity_poly.entity_id
_entity_poly.type
_entity_poly.pdbx_seq_one_letter_code
_entity_poly.pdbx_strand_id
1 'polypeptide(L)'
;MGMGLIEYDTMEEGYNKGYSIIEYLKDVCLLETGYLDDSEVRVHDIIRDMSLWISSDCSEEHMKWFVQAGVGLYNISNRDIETFRSGRKISLMCNYIPELPRALNCPNL
;
A
#
# COMPACT_ATOMS: atom_id res chain seq x y z
N MET A 1 -0.69 -0.71 14.12
CA MET A 1 0.30 0.34 14.46
C MET A 1 0.97 0.80 13.18
N GLY A 2 1.30 2.09 13.06
CA GLY A 2 2.03 2.62 11.91
C GLY A 2 3.50 2.21 11.90
N MET A 3 4.23 2.59 10.85
CA MET A 3 5.64 2.21 10.62
C MET A 3 6.66 3.08 11.39
N GLY A 4 6.21 4.04 12.22
CA GLY A 4 7.10 4.96 12.93
C GLY A 4 7.73 6.04 12.06
N LEU A 5 7.15 6.33 10.88
CA LEU A 5 7.66 7.35 9.95
C LEU A 5 7.37 8.80 10.39
N ILE A 6 6.49 8.99 11.37
CA ILE A 6 6.11 10.30 11.91
C ILE A 6 6.36 10.25 13.41
N GLU A 7 7.26 11.10 13.88
CA GLU A 7 7.53 11.32 15.31
C GLU A 7 6.58 12.37 15.86
N TYR A 8 5.94 12.09 17.00
CA TYR A 8 4.98 12.99 17.65
C TYR A 8 4.85 12.65 19.13
N ASP A 9 4.53 13.65 19.95
CA ASP A 9 4.30 13.47 21.38
C ASP A 9 2.79 13.29 21.67
N THR A 10 1.93 13.85 20.80
CA THR A 10 0.47 13.72 20.90
C THR A 10 -0.15 13.23 19.59
N MET A 11 -1.31 12.60 19.68
CA MET A 11 -2.05 12.16 18.49
C MET A 11 -2.39 13.32 17.54
N GLU A 12 -2.74 14.48 18.08
CA GLU A 12 -3.05 15.68 17.29
C GLU A 12 -1.83 16.15 16.48
N GLU A 13 -0.64 16.20 17.10
CA GLU A 13 0.60 16.49 16.39
C GLU A 13 0.90 15.47 15.30
N GLY A 14 0.69 14.18 15.59
CA GLY A 14 0.85 13.11 14.61
C GLY A 14 -0.04 13.30 13.39
N TYR A 15 -1.31 13.66 13.60
CA TYR A 15 -2.24 13.98 12.51
C TYR A 15 -1.81 15.21 11.72
N ASN A 16 -1.52 16.34 12.40
CA ASN A 16 -1.12 17.58 11.74
C ASN A 16 0.16 17.41 10.91
N LYS A 17 1.15 16.66 11.42
CA LYS A 17 2.36 16.32 10.67
C LYS A 17 2.06 15.41 9.47
N GLY A 18 1.19 14.41 9.66
CA GLY A 18 0.75 13.54 8.58
C GLY A 18 0.09 14.31 7.43
N TYR A 19 -0.85 15.21 7.75
CA TYR A 19 -1.50 16.07 6.76
C TYR A 19 -0.50 16.99 6.05
N SER A 20 0.43 17.61 6.79
CA SER A 20 1.46 18.47 6.21
C SER A 20 2.36 17.72 5.22
N ILE A 21 2.72 16.46 5.52
CA ILE A 21 3.50 15.60 4.61
C ILE A 21 2.69 15.27 3.34
N ILE A 22 1.40 14.94 3.50
CA ILE A 22 0.53 14.64 2.37
C ILE A 22 0.39 15.86 1.44
N GLU A 23 0.14 17.05 1.99
CA GLU A 23 0.06 18.29 1.20
C GLU A 23 1.38 18.59 0.50
N TYR A 24 2.52 18.44 1.19
CA TYR A 24 3.82 18.60 0.56
C TYR A 24 4.03 17.64 -0.63
N LEU A 25 3.65 16.37 -0.47
CA LEU A 25 3.75 15.37 -1.55
C LEU A 25 2.82 15.69 -2.73
N LYS A 26 1.67 16.33 -2.49
CA LYS A 26 0.79 16.86 -3.54
C LYS A 26 1.43 18.04 -4.26
N ASP A 27 2.02 18.97 -3.52
CA ASP A 27 2.70 20.16 -4.08
C ASP A 27 3.87 19.79 -5.01
N VAL A 28 4.57 18.68 -4.71
CA VAL A 28 5.65 18.15 -5.57
C VAL A 28 5.19 17.11 -6.60
N CYS A 29 3.87 16.98 -6.82
CA CYS A 29 3.26 16.07 -7.80
C CYS A 29 3.61 14.58 -7.61
N LEU A 30 3.96 14.16 -6.39
CA LEU A 30 4.14 12.73 -6.05
C LEU A 30 2.82 12.08 -5.64
N LEU A 31 1.89 12.89 -5.15
CA LEU A 31 0.50 12.52 -4.88
C LEU A 31 -0.46 13.41 -5.69
N GLU A 32 -1.58 12.82 -6.06
CA GLU A 32 -2.74 13.51 -6.61
C GLU A 32 -3.89 13.43 -5.62
N THR A 33 -4.84 14.37 -5.70
CA THR A 33 -6.12 14.26 -5.02
C THR A 33 -6.86 13.00 -5.51
N GLY A 34 -7.49 12.28 -4.57
CA GLY A 34 -8.28 11.09 -4.86
C GLY A 34 -9.64 11.40 -5.48
N TYR A 35 -10.52 10.41 -5.56
CA TYR A 35 -11.87 10.63 -6.07
C TYR A 35 -12.76 11.32 -5.04
N LEU A 36 -12.46 11.09 -3.75
CA LEU A 36 -13.04 11.80 -2.63
C LEU A 36 -12.02 12.83 -2.15
N ASP A 37 -12.17 14.08 -2.62
CA ASP A 37 -11.16 15.15 -2.55
C ASP A 37 -10.52 15.35 -1.16
N ASP A 38 -11.30 15.15 -0.08
CA ASP A 38 -10.84 15.42 1.30
C ASP A 38 -10.42 14.16 2.08
N SER A 39 -10.58 12.96 1.51
CA SER A 39 -10.33 11.71 2.22
C SER A 39 -9.41 10.73 1.50
N GLU A 40 -9.02 11.04 0.25
CA GLU A 40 -8.24 10.14 -0.58
C GLU A 40 -7.11 10.88 -1.31
N VAL A 41 -6.02 10.14 -1.55
CA VAL A 41 -4.93 10.53 -2.44
C VAL A 41 -4.60 9.38 -3.36
N ARG A 42 -4.00 9.69 -4.51
CA ARG A 42 -3.57 8.69 -5.51
C ARG A 42 -2.11 8.92 -5.86
N VAL A 43 -1.44 7.85 -6.28
CA VAL A 43 -0.10 7.90 -6.85
C VAL A 43 -0.24 7.60 -8.33
N HIS A 44 0.37 8.42 -9.18
CA HIS A 44 0.43 8.15 -10.62
C HIS A 44 1.13 6.80 -10.88
N ASP A 45 0.73 6.07 -11.91
CA ASP A 45 1.29 4.75 -12.21
C ASP A 45 2.81 4.78 -12.40
N ILE A 46 3.36 5.78 -13.09
CA ILE A 46 4.81 5.97 -13.27
C ILE A 46 5.53 6.16 -11.91
N ILE A 47 5.00 6.99 -11.02
CA ILE A 47 5.59 7.25 -9.69
C ILE A 47 5.52 6.00 -8.82
N ARG A 48 4.40 5.27 -8.88
CA ARG A 48 4.23 3.99 -8.20
C ARG A 48 5.26 2.99 -8.70
N ASP A 49 5.42 2.83 -10.00
CA ASP A 49 6.33 1.85 -10.60
C ASP A 49 7.80 2.19 -10.28
N MET A 50 8.16 3.48 -10.27
CA MET A 50 9.47 3.95 -9.79
C MET A 50 9.70 3.65 -8.31
N SER A 51 8.68 3.88 -7.47
CA SER A 51 8.75 3.59 -6.03
C SER A 51 8.94 2.10 -5.77
N LEU A 52 8.22 1.26 -6.52
CA LEU A 52 8.39 -0.19 -6.49
C LEU A 52 9.83 -0.55 -6.85
N TRP A 53 10.37 0.00 -7.93
CA TRP A 53 11.73 -0.30 -8.40
C TRP A 53 12.81 0.10 -7.39
N ILE A 54 12.70 1.28 -6.79
CA ILE A 54 13.63 1.72 -5.74
C ILE A 54 13.53 0.80 -4.52
N SER A 55 12.32 0.44 -4.11
CA SER A 55 12.10 -0.42 -2.94
C SER A 55 12.59 -1.86 -3.10
N SER A 56 12.85 -2.28 -4.34
CA SER A 56 13.42 -3.57 -4.68
C SER A 56 14.93 -3.49 -4.95
N ASP A 57 15.61 -2.50 -4.39
CA ASP A 57 17.04 -2.25 -4.58
C ASP A 57 17.41 -2.17 -6.07
N CYS A 58 16.52 -1.59 -6.87
CA CYS A 58 16.64 -1.47 -8.32
C CYS A 58 16.75 -2.82 -9.07
N SER A 59 16.34 -3.93 -8.46
CA SER A 59 16.32 -5.26 -9.08
C SER A 59 14.92 -5.88 -9.09
N GLU A 60 14.52 -6.40 -10.25
CA GLU A 60 13.25 -7.11 -10.42
C GLU A 60 13.19 -8.40 -9.58
N GLU A 61 14.34 -9.02 -9.29
CA GLU A 61 14.39 -10.26 -8.51
C GLU A 61 13.95 -10.07 -7.04
N HIS A 62 14.01 -8.83 -6.55
CA HIS A 62 13.61 -8.45 -5.20
C HIS A 62 12.15 -7.95 -5.13
N MET A 63 11.47 -7.79 -6.28
CA MET A 63 10.05 -7.43 -6.36
C MET A 63 9.16 -8.63 -6.03
N LYS A 64 8.73 -8.71 -4.77
CA LYS A 64 7.70 -9.66 -4.32
C LYS A 64 6.50 -8.94 -3.72
N TRP A 65 6.01 -7.93 -4.44
CA TRP A 65 4.90 -7.09 -4.01
C TRP A 65 3.66 -7.48 -4.80
N PHE A 66 2.58 -7.82 -4.09
CA PHE A 66 1.32 -8.25 -4.71
C PHE A 66 0.23 -7.24 -4.38
N VAL A 67 -0.11 -6.39 -5.34
CA VAL A 67 -1.14 -5.37 -5.19
C VAL A 67 -2.34 -5.75 -6.03
N GLN A 68 -3.41 -6.18 -5.37
CA GLN A 68 -4.72 -6.43 -5.96
C GLN A 68 -5.76 -5.55 -5.26
N ALA A 69 -5.60 -4.23 -5.35
CA ALA A 69 -6.52 -3.29 -4.73
C ALA A 69 -7.67 -2.92 -5.70
N GLY A 70 -8.91 -2.85 -5.22
CA GLY A 70 -10.04 -2.32 -5.99
C GLY A 70 -10.50 -3.18 -7.17
N VAL A 71 -10.00 -4.41 -7.32
CA VAL A 71 -10.28 -5.29 -8.46
C VAL A 71 -11.59 -6.07 -8.33
N GLY A 72 -12.32 -5.88 -7.23
CA GLY A 72 -13.61 -6.52 -6.99
C GLY A 72 -13.51 -7.99 -6.60
N LEU A 73 -12.45 -8.38 -5.87
CA LEU A 73 -12.32 -9.75 -5.36
C LEU A 73 -13.37 -10.03 -4.29
N TYR A 74 -14.05 -11.17 -4.41
CA TYR A 74 -15.00 -11.68 -3.40
C TYR A 74 -14.41 -12.82 -2.57
N ASN A 75 -13.38 -13.48 -3.08
CA ASN A 75 -12.63 -14.54 -2.41
C ASN A 75 -11.18 -14.52 -2.91
N ILE A 76 -10.31 -15.24 -2.20
CA ILE A 76 -8.91 -15.46 -2.58
C ILE A 76 -8.79 -16.90 -3.04
N SER A 77 -8.38 -17.12 -4.29
CA SER A 77 -8.26 -18.46 -4.84
C SER A 77 -7.02 -19.19 -4.29
N ASN A 78 -6.99 -20.53 -4.39
CA ASN A 78 -5.80 -21.30 -4.02
C ASN A 78 -4.55 -20.87 -4.80
N ARG A 79 -4.71 -20.43 -6.06
CA ARG A 79 -3.60 -19.91 -6.88
C ARG A 79 -3.03 -18.61 -6.31
N ASP A 80 -3.90 -17.72 -5.85
CA ASP A 80 -3.51 -16.47 -5.22
C ASP A 80 -2.79 -16.74 -3.90
N ILE A 81 -3.27 -17.69 -3.09
CA ILE A 81 -2.60 -18.12 -1.84
C ILE A 81 -1.15 -18.56 -2.11
N GLU A 82 -0.93 -19.41 -3.11
CA GLU A 82 0.45 -19.85 -3.44
C GLU A 82 1.34 -18.69 -3.88
N THR A 83 0.76 -17.72 -4.60
CA THR A 83 1.48 -16.51 -5.02
C THR A 83 1.84 -15.64 -3.81
N PHE A 84 0.88 -15.41 -2.92
CA PHE A 84 0.99 -14.58 -1.72
C PHE A 84 1.98 -15.12 -0.69
N ARG A 85 2.18 -16.44 -0.59
CA ARG A 85 3.21 -17.05 0.28
C ARG A 85 4.61 -16.51 0.03
N SER A 86 4.91 -16.14 -1.21
CA SER A 86 6.21 -15.57 -1.58
C SER A 86 6.31 -14.05 -1.35
N GLY A 87 5.19 -13.40 -1.03
CA GLY A 87 5.06 -11.95 -0.96
C GLY A 87 5.79 -11.35 0.23
N ARG A 88 6.49 -10.23 -0.02
CA ARG A 88 7.04 -9.33 1.01
C ARG A 88 6.07 -8.23 1.40
N LYS A 89 5.19 -7.83 0.47
CA LYS A 89 4.10 -6.89 0.70
C LYS A 89 2.89 -7.31 -0.12
N ILE A 90 1.71 -7.26 0.49
CA ILE A 90 0.45 -7.62 -0.15
C ILE A 90 -0.57 -6.52 0.15
N SER A 91 -1.26 -6.03 -0.87
CA SER A 91 -2.39 -5.11 -0.71
C SER A 91 -3.64 -5.71 -1.36
N LEU A 92 -4.67 -5.89 -0.54
CA LEU A 92 -6.00 -6.37 -0.93
C LEU A 92 -7.08 -5.30 -0.67
N MET A 93 -6.67 -4.03 -0.58
CA MET A 93 -7.53 -2.91 -0.22
C MET A 93 -8.71 -2.75 -1.21
N CYS A 94 -9.85 -2.26 -0.72
CA CYS A 94 -11.04 -1.98 -1.54
C CYS A 94 -11.57 -3.19 -2.34
N ASN A 95 -11.51 -4.40 -1.75
CA ASN A 95 -12.19 -5.59 -2.27
C ASN A 95 -13.39 -5.98 -1.39
N TYR A 96 -14.15 -6.97 -1.84
CA TYR A 96 -15.34 -7.51 -1.18
C TYR A 96 -15.06 -8.84 -0.47
N ILE A 97 -13.83 -9.05 -0.02
CA ILE A 97 -13.40 -10.28 0.66
C ILE A 97 -13.94 -10.25 2.10
N PRO A 98 -14.88 -11.13 2.49
CA PRO A 98 -15.47 -11.11 3.83
C PRO A 98 -14.51 -11.66 4.90
N GLU A 99 -13.66 -12.61 4.53
CA GLU A 99 -12.66 -13.21 5.40
C GLU A 99 -11.43 -13.66 4.60
N LEU A 100 -10.25 -13.60 5.22
CA LEU A 100 -9.03 -14.14 4.64
C LEU A 100 -8.98 -15.67 4.82
N PRO A 101 -8.53 -16.45 3.82
CA PRO A 101 -8.40 -17.89 3.95
C PRO A 101 -7.46 -18.29 5.09
N ARG A 102 -7.84 -19.25 5.92
CA ARG A 102 -6.98 -19.76 7.01
C ARG A 102 -5.65 -20.35 6.52
N ALA A 103 -5.62 -20.84 5.27
CA ALA A 103 -4.41 -21.37 4.64
C ALA A 103 -3.43 -20.29 4.16
N LEU A 104 -3.81 -19.00 4.25
CA LEU A 104 -2.96 -17.87 3.89
C LEU A 104 -1.90 -17.66 4.97
N ASN A 105 -0.75 -18.30 4.79
CA ASN A 105 0.44 -18.11 5.62
C ASN A 105 1.50 -17.39 4.79
N CYS A 106 1.85 -16.14 5.13
CA CYS A 106 2.82 -15.33 4.40
C CYS A 106 4.05 -15.08 5.28
N PRO A 107 5.05 -15.99 5.33
CA PRO A 107 6.16 -15.92 6.28
C PRO A 107 7.12 -14.75 6.05
N ASN A 108 7.04 -14.10 4.88
CA ASN A 108 7.94 -13.02 4.47
C ASN A 108 7.31 -11.62 4.54
N LEU A 109 6.08 -11.50 5.07
CA LEU A 109 5.29 -10.25 5.06
C LEU A 109 5.79 -9.19 6.06
#